data_AF-A0A6I9LVT8-F1
#
_entry.id   AF-A0A6I9LVT8-F1
#
_cell.length_a   1.000
_cell.length_b   1.000
_cell.length_c   1.000
_cell.angle_alpha   90.00
_cell.angle_beta   90.00
_cell.angle_gamma   90.00
#
_symmetry.space_group_name_H-M   'P 1'
#
loop_
_entity.id
_entity.type
_entity.pdbx_description
1 polymer ?
#
loop_
_entity_poly.entity_id
_entity_poly.type
_entity_poly.pdbx_seq_one_letter_code
_entity_poly.pdbx_strand_id
1 'polypeptide(L)'
;MAGVSGCLKYSMFFFNFLFWICGTLILALSIWVRVSKDGKEIISAGSSGTDPYVAVNILIAVGAIIMVLGFLGCCGAVKESRCMLLLFFIGLLLILLLQLAAGILGATFKSESSRLLNQTLYENAELLSQTTPDAKEFQQAMIALQEELKCCGLVKGAEDWGSNFNNAQESCKCPDPSDSSQCTPYAGTSVHKQTCLSLIKDMVEKNIIIVIGIAFGLAVIEILGLVFSMVLYCQIGSK
;
A
#
# COMPACT_ATOMS: atom_id res chain seq x y z
N MET A 1 -21.95 2.64 -41.95
CA MET A 1 -22.02 1.65 -40.86
C MET A 1 -20.60 1.18 -40.59
N ALA A 2 -19.87 1.85 -39.70
CA ALA A 2 -18.53 1.41 -39.34
C ALA A 2 -18.68 0.17 -38.44
N GLY A 3 -18.22 -0.99 -38.91
CA GLY A 3 -18.15 -2.18 -38.07
C GLY A 3 -17.29 -1.88 -36.84
N VAL A 4 -17.63 -2.52 -35.71
CA VAL A 4 -16.81 -2.47 -34.49
C VAL A 4 -15.38 -2.82 -34.87
N SER A 5 -14.42 -1.92 -34.65
CA SER A 5 -13.03 -2.15 -35.03
C SER A 5 -12.49 -3.30 -34.19
N GLY A 6 -12.34 -4.49 -34.80
CA GLY A 6 -11.93 -5.72 -34.11
C GLY A 6 -10.66 -5.53 -33.28
N CYS A 7 -9.72 -4.71 -33.75
CA CYS A 7 -8.50 -4.35 -33.02
C CYS A 7 -8.79 -3.77 -31.62
N LEU A 8 -9.76 -2.86 -31.47
CA LEU A 8 -10.13 -2.28 -30.17
C LEU A 8 -10.76 -3.34 -29.25
N LYS A 9 -11.63 -4.20 -29.79
CA LYS A 9 -12.28 -5.27 -29.03
C LYS A 9 -11.26 -6.26 -28.48
N TYR A 10 -10.34 -6.74 -29.32
CA TYR A 10 -9.32 -7.70 -28.89
C TYR A 10 -8.28 -7.07 -27.96
N SER A 11 -7.85 -5.84 -28.22
CA SER A 11 -6.94 -5.10 -27.34
C SER A 11 -7.56 -4.91 -25.95
N MET A 12 -8.80 -4.41 -25.89
CA MET A 12 -9.51 -4.21 -24.63
C MET A 12 -9.73 -5.53 -23.88
N PHE A 13 -10.09 -6.61 -24.57
CA PHE A 13 -10.21 -7.92 -23.96
C PHE A 13 -8.87 -8.38 -23.36
N PHE A 14 -7.78 -8.31 -24.12
CA PHE A 14 -6.47 -8.78 -23.69
C PHE A 14 -5.98 -8.04 -22.43
N PHE A 15 -6.00 -6.71 -22.43
CA PHE A 15 -5.57 -5.93 -21.28
C PHE A 15 -6.45 -6.15 -20.04
N ASN A 16 -7.78 -6.16 -20.21
CA ASN A 16 -8.69 -6.41 -19.08
C ASN A 16 -8.58 -7.85 -18.55
N PHE A 17 -8.27 -8.82 -19.41
CA PHE A 17 -8.02 -10.19 -19.00
C PHE A 17 -6.72 -10.33 -18.19
N LEU A 18 -5.66 -9.60 -18.55
CA LEU A 18 -4.44 -9.53 -17.73
C LEU A 18 -4.73 -8.91 -16.37
N PHE A 19 -5.47 -7.79 -16.32
CA PHE A 19 -5.88 -7.19 -15.05
C PHE A 19 -6.75 -8.14 -14.21
N TRP A 20 -7.65 -8.88 -14.84
CA TRP A 20 -8.46 -9.89 -14.16
C TRP A 20 -7.58 -10.96 -13.50
N ILE A 21 -6.61 -11.52 -14.23
CA ILE A 21 -5.66 -12.52 -13.67
C ILE A 21 -4.87 -11.91 -12.51
N CYS A 22 -4.29 -10.72 -12.69
CA CYS A 22 -3.55 -10.05 -11.63
C CYS A 22 -4.41 -9.79 -10.39
N GLY A 23 -5.66 -9.33 -10.58
CA GLY A 23 -6.62 -9.11 -9.50
C GLY A 23 -6.95 -10.40 -8.76
N THR A 24 -7.18 -11.51 -9.49
CA THR A 24 -7.41 -12.82 -8.89
C THR A 24 -6.19 -13.33 -8.11
N LEU A 25 -4.97 -13.16 -8.64
CA LEU A 25 -3.74 -13.55 -7.93
C LEU A 25 -3.54 -12.73 -6.65
N ILE A 26 -3.69 -11.40 -6.73
CA ILE A 26 -3.59 -10.51 -5.55
C ILE A 26 -4.64 -10.91 -4.51
N LEU A 27 -5.88 -11.10 -4.92
CA LEU A 27 -6.97 -11.49 -4.02
C LEU A 27 -6.70 -12.86 -3.37
N ALA A 28 -6.27 -13.85 -4.17
CA ALA A 28 -5.95 -15.18 -3.67
C ALA A 28 -4.80 -15.16 -2.66
N LEU A 29 -3.71 -14.45 -2.97
CA LEU A 29 -2.58 -14.29 -2.05
C LEU A 29 -2.98 -13.55 -0.78
N SER A 30 -3.79 -12.50 -0.89
CA SER A 30 -4.25 -11.72 0.27
C SER A 30 -5.16 -12.55 1.19
N ILE A 31 -6.07 -13.36 0.62
CA ILE A 31 -6.93 -14.27 1.39
C ILE A 31 -6.10 -15.40 2.01
N TRP A 32 -5.14 -15.97 1.26
CA TRP A 32 -4.22 -16.98 1.79
C TRP A 32 -3.47 -16.46 3.02
N VAL A 33 -2.90 -15.26 2.90
CA VAL A 33 -2.19 -14.58 3.97
C VAL A 33 -3.11 -14.28 5.16
N ARG A 34 -4.38 -13.92 4.92
CA ARG A 34 -5.40 -13.70 5.97
C ARG A 34 -5.79 -14.97 6.75
N VAL A 35 -5.84 -16.13 6.10
CA VAL A 35 -6.45 -17.35 6.65
C VAL A 35 -5.42 -18.38 7.12
N SER A 36 -4.32 -18.57 6.40
CA SER A 36 -3.32 -19.60 6.67
C SER A 36 -2.49 -19.29 7.93
N LYS A 37 -2.05 -20.33 8.65
CA LYS A 37 -1.19 -20.16 9.83
C LYS A 37 0.15 -19.52 9.46
N ASP A 38 0.80 -20.05 8.42
CA ASP A 38 2.04 -19.49 7.86
C ASP A 38 1.83 -18.04 7.37
N GLY A 39 0.66 -17.74 6.81
CA GLY A 39 0.28 -16.39 6.38
C GLY A 39 0.12 -15.41 7.53
N LYS A 40 -0.50 -15.87 8.62
CA LYS A 40 -0.61 -15.11 9.87
C LYS A 40 0.75 -14.93 10.55
N GLU A 41 1.64 -15.91 10.46
CA GLU A 41 3.02 -15.79 10.93
C GLU A 41 3.78 -14.74 10.11
N ILE A 42 3.65 -14.72 8.78
CA ILE A 42 4.23 -13.68 7.90
C ILE A 42 3.67 -12.28 8.23
N ILE A 43 2.35 -12.16 8.41
CA ILE A 43 1.71 -10.92 8.86
C ILE A 43 2.26 -10.53 10.22
N SER A 44 2.31 -11.43 11.20
CA SER A 44 2.82 -11.11 12.54
C SER A 44 4.32 -10.81 12.56
N ALA A 45 5.08 -11.36 11.61
CA ALA A 45 6.52 -11.13 11.45
C ALA A 45 6.83 -9.86 10.65
N GLY A 46 5.89 -9.31 9.86
CA GLY A 46 6.12 -8.16 8.98
C GLY A 46 5.17 -6.97 9.18
N SER A 47 4.12 -7.10 9.98
CA SER A 47 3.10 -6.06 10.21
C SER A 47 2.56 -6.15 11.62
N SER A 48 2.60 -5.02 12.31
CA SER A 48 2.27 -4.99 13.74
C SER A 48 2.09 -3.53 14.18
N GLY A 49 1.16 -2.85 13.52
CA GLY A 49 0.75 -1.50 13.89
C GLY A 49 -0.41 -1.07 13.00
N THR A 50 -1.53 -0.70 13.64
CA THR A 50 -2.92 -0.98 13.21
C THR A 50 -3.21 -2.48 13.15
N ASP A 51 -4.50 -2.87 13.33
CA ASP A 51 -4.98 -4.24 13.10
C ASP A 51 -4.15 -4.81 11.93
N PRO A 52 -3.31 -5.84 12.14
CA PRO A 52 -2.27 -6.22 11.16
C PRO A 52 -2.91 -6.69 9.84
N TYR A 53 -4.22 -6.90 9.89
CA TYR A 53 -5.02 -7.16 8.74
C TYR A 53 -5.53 -5.92 8.01
N VAL A 54 -5.31 -4.68 8.43
CA VAL A 54 -5.72 -3.47 7.69
C VAL A 54 -5.05 -3.45 6.33
N ALA A 55 -3.73 -3.61 6.28
CA ALA A 55 -2.98 -3.65 5.01
C ALA A 55 -3.47 -4.82 4.13
N VAL A 56 -3.69 -5.99 4.73
CA VAL A 56 -4.21 -7.18 4.04
C VAL A 56 -5.65 -6.97 3.55
N ASN A 57 -6.51 -6.34 4.33
CA ASN A 57 -7.89 -6.03 4.00
C ASN A 57 -7.96 -5.00 2.87
N ILE A 58 -7.06 -4.01 2.86
CA ILE A 58 -6.89 -3.09 1.73
C ILE A 58 -6.47 -3.88 0.49
N LEU A 59 -5.52 -4.80 0.61
CA LEU A 59 -5.06 -5.64 -0.50
C LEU A 59 -6.18 -6.56 -1.05
N ILE A 60 -7.02 -7.11 -0.16
CA ILE A 60 -8.25 -7.85 -0.51
C ILE A 60 -9.21 -6.93 -1.27
N ALA A 61 -9.49 -5.73 -0.77
CA ALA A 61 -10.41 -4.78 -1.41
C ALA A 61 -9.90 -4.35 -2.79
N VAL A 62 -8.63 -3.98 -2.90
CA VAL A 62 -7.98 -3.59 -4.17
C VAL A 62 -7.99 -4.77 -5.15
N GLY A 63 -7.59 -5.96 -4.72
CA GLY A 63 -7.61 -7.17 -5.55
C GLY A 63 -9.01 -7.52 -6.06
N ALA A 64 -10.02 -7.40 -5.20
CA ALA A 64 -11.42 -7.63 -5.56
C ALA A 64 -11.93 -6.59 -6.58
N ILE A 65 -11.63 -5.30 -6.38
CA ILE A 65 -12.00 -4.23 -7.32
C ILE A 65 -11.36 -4.46 -8.69
N ILE A 66 -10.05 -4.74 -8.73
CA ILE A 66 -9.32 -5.02 -9.98
C ILE A 66 -9.91 -6.26 -10.68
N MET A 67 -10.20 -7.33 -9.94
CA MET A 67 -10.84 -8.53 -10.49
C MET A 67 -12.22 -8.22 -11.08
N VAL A 68 -13.09 -7.50 -10.36
CA VAL A 68 -14.44 -7.18 -10.83
C VAL A 68 -14.38 -6.29 -12.08
N LEU A 69 -13.55 -5.24 -12.08
CA LEU A 69 -13.43 -4.35 -13.23
C LEU A 69 -12.80 -5.06 -14.43
N GLY A 70 -11.78 -5.88 -14.23
CA GLY A 70 -11.20 -6.71 -15.29
C GLY A 70 -12.22 -7.66 -15.90
N PHE A 71 -13.06 -8.31 -15.07
CA PHE A 71 -14.15 -9.17 -15.54
C PHE A 71 -15.20 -8.39 -16.34
N LEU A 72 -15.65 -7.23 -15.85
CA LEU A 72 -16.63 -6.38 -16.52
C LEU A 72 -16.10 -5.86 -17.87
N GLY A 73 -14.84 -5.41 -17.94
CA GLY A 73 -14.21 -4.95 -19.17
C GLY A 73 -14.06 -6.08 -20.20
N CYS A 74 -13.60 -7.25 -19.75
CA CYS A 74 -13.45 -8.45 -20.56
C CYS A 74 -14.79 -8.97 -21.11
N CYS A 75 -15.77 -9.21 -20.23
CA CYS A 75 -17.10 -9.70 -20.62
C CYS A 75 -17.89 -8.65 -21.41
N GLY A 76 -17.77 -7.37 -21.06
CA GLY A 76 -18.42 -6.28 -21.76
C GLY A 76 -17.95 -6.18 -23.21
N ALA A 77 -16.64 -6.30 -23.45
CA ALA A 77 -16.08 -6.32 -24.79
C ALA A 77 -16.52 -7.55 -25.60
N VAL A 78 -16.43 -8.76 -25.03
CA VAL A 78 -16.74 -10.02 -25.76
C VAL A 78 -18.23 -10.16 -26.04
N LYS A 79 -19.08 -9.98 -25.01
CA LYS A 79 -20.53 -10.14 -25.11
C LYS A 79 -21.22 -8.95 -25.77
N GLU A 80 -20.48 -7.90 -26.11
CA GLU A 80 -21.02 -6.65 -26.65
C GLU A 80 -22.16 -6.10 -25.75
N SER A 81 -21.99 -6.22 -24.42
CA SER A 81 -23.01 -5.83 -23.45
C SER A 81 -22.80 -4.38 -23.02
N ARG A 82 -23.70 -3.49 -23.47
CA ARG A 82 -23.69 -2.06 -23.11
C ARG A 82 -23.72 -1.83 -21.60
N CYS A 83 -24.51 -2.62 -20.87
CA CYS A 83 -24.61 -2.49 -19.41
C CYS A 83 -23.27 -2.79 -18.71
N MET A 84 -22.60 -3.88 -19.10
CA MET A 84 -21.30 -4.24 -18.51
C MET A 84 -20.20 -3.20 -18.85
N LEU A 85 -20.17 -2.69 -20.09
CA LEU A 85 -19.25 -1.62 -20.48
C LEU A 85 -19.52 -0.32 -19.72
N LEU A 86 -20.78 0.03 -19.49
CA LEU A 86 -21.14 1.21 -18.72
C LEU A 86 -20.74 1.07 -17.24
N LEU A 87 -20.95 -0.10 -16.63
CA LEU A 87 -20.49 -0.37 -15.26
C LEU A 87 -18.96 -0.30 -15.15
N PHE A 88 -18.25 -0.86 -16.13
CA PHE A 88 -16.79 -0.74 -16.22
C PHE A 88 -16.35 0.73 -16.34
N PHE A 89 -17.01 1.52 -17.19
CA PHE A 89 -16.73 2.94 -17.34
C PHE A 89 -16.95 3.72 -16.04
N ILE A 90 -18.10 3.51 -15.38
CA ILE A 90 -18.41 4.17 -14.10
C ILE A 90 -17.37 3.78 -13.04
N GLY A 91 -16.98 2.51 -12.98
CA GLY A 91 -15.95 2.03 -12.06
C GLY A 91 -14.61 2.72 -12.26
N LEU A 92 -14.10 2.76 -13.50
CA LEU A 92 -12.85 3.47 -13.83
C LEU A 92 -12.95 4.97 -13.52
N LEU A 93 -14.10 5.59 -13.81
CA LEU A 93 -14.29 7.01 -13.54
C LEU A 93 -14.23 7.31 -12.04
N LEU A 94 -14.85 6.46 -11.21
CA LEU A 94 -14.79 6.61 -9.76
C LEU A 94 -13.36 6.44 -9.23
N ILE A 95 -12.60 5.48 -9.75
CA ILE A 95 -11.19 5.31 -9.35
C ILE A 95 -10.36 6.54 -9.74
N LEU A 96 -10.53 7.05 -10.96
CA LEU A 96 -9.83 8.25 -11.40
C LEU A 96 -10.13 9.46 -10.51
N LEU A 97 -11.41 9.65 -10.13
CA LEU A 97 -11.81 10.72 -9.19
C LEU A 97 -11.21 10.53 -7.80
N LEU A 98 -11.19 9.30 -7.27
CA LEU A 98 -10.54 8.98 -6.01
C LEU A 98 -9.03 9.23 -6.07
N GLN A 99 -8.38 8.89 -7.18
CA GLN A 99 -6.95 9.11 -7.38
C GLN A 99 -6.62 10.60 -7.46
N LEU A 100 -7.45 11.39 -8.16
CA LEU A 100 -7.31 12.86 -8.18
C LEU A 100 -7.53 13.46 -6.80
N ALA A 101 -8.57 13.03 -6.06
CA ALA A 101 -8.82 13.50 -4.71
C ALA A 101 -7.63 13.16 -3.78
N ALA A 102 -7.14 11.91 -3.82
CA ALA A 102 -5.97 11.49 -3.05
C ALA A 102 -4.71 12.29 -3.41
N GLY A 103 -4.49 12.57 -4.70
CA GLY A 103 -3.38 13.40 -5.16
C GLY A 103 -3.46 14.84 -4.66
N ILE A 104 -4.65 15.45 -4.71
CA ILE A 104 -4.89 16.80 -4.18
C ILE A 104 -4.68 16.83 -2.67
N LEU A 105 -5.29 15.89 -1.93
CA LEU A 105 -5.13 15.79 -0.49
C LEU A 105 -3.66 15.58 -0.10
N GLY A 106 -2.94 14.70 -0.81
CA GLY A 106 -1.52 14.48 -0.59
C GLY A 106 -0.65 15.72 -0.82
N ALA A 107 -1.01 16.55 -1.81
CA ALA A 107 -0.30 17.79 -2.10
C ALA A 107 -0.61 18.91 -1.09
N THR A 108 -1.88 19.09 -0.71
CA THR A 108 -2.30 20.21 0.16
C THR A 108 -2.01 19.95 1.63
N PHE A 109 -2.16 18.71 2.10
CA PHE A 109 -1.97 18.37 3.50
C PHE A 109 -0.51 18.09 3.89
N LYS A 110 0.48 18.30 3.01
CA LYS A 110 1.89 17.98 3.31
C LYS A 110 2.40 18.60 4.63
N SER A 111 2.02 19.85 4.93
CA SER A 111 2.46 20.56 6.15
C SER A 111 1.59 20.25 7.39
N GLU A 112 0.26 20.26 7.27
CA GLU A 112 -0.65 19.94 8.39
C GLU A 112 -0.65 18.46 8.75
N SER A 113 -0.60 17.57 7.75
CA SER A 113 -0.47 16.13 7.96
C SER A 113 0.83 15.83 8.67
N SER A 114 1.95 16.48 8.35
CA SER A 114 3.19 16.30 9.13
C SER A 114 2.99 16.57 10.62
N ARG A 115 2.17 17.56 11.02
CA ARG A 115 1.90 17.86 12.44
C ARG A 115 0.97 16.84 13.08
N LEU A 116 -0.17 16.55 12.46
CA LEU A 116 -1.15 15.57 12.96
C LEU A 116 -0.57 14.16 12.99
N LEU A 117 0.11 13.77 11.91
CA LEU A 117 0.76 12.47 11.76
C LEU A 117 1.93 12.36 12.74
N ASN A 118 2.73 13.41 12.97
CA ASN A 118 3.71 13.40 14.06
C ASN A 118 3.01 13.21 15.42
N GLN A 119 1.93 13.93 15.73
CA GLN A 119 1.23 13.79 17.01
C GLN A 119 0.69 12.37 17.22
N THR A 120 0.01 11.81 16.22
CA THR A 120 -0.46 10.42 16.23
C THR A 120 0.71 9.44 16.34
N LEU A 121 1.84 9.69 15.68
CA LEU A 121 3.03 8.84 15.81
C LEU A 121 3.65 8.92 17.21
N TYR A 122 3.64 10.09 17.86
CA TYR A 122 4.09 10.24 19.24
C TYR A 122 3.17 9.48 20.21
N GLU A 123 1.85 9.56 20.03
CA GLU A 123 0.89 8.80 20.83
C GLU A 123 1.07 7.28 20.62
N ASN A 124 1.29 6.84 19.38
CA ASN A 124 1.56 5.43 19.10
C ASN A 124 2.94 4.99 19.62
N ALA A 125 3.95 5.85 19.63
CA ALA A 125 5.26 5.52 20.19
C ALA A 125 5.16 5.18 21.68
N GLU A 126 4.20 5.76 22.41
CA GLU A 126 3.96 5.44 23.81
C GLU A 126 3.58 3.97 24.03
N LEU A 127 2.93 3.32 23.04
CA LEU A 127 2.61 1.90 23.09
C LEU A 127 3.86 1.01 23.18
N LEU A 128 5.02 1.46 22.73
CA LEU A 128 6.28 0.70 22.87
C LEU A 128 6.71 0.55 24.33
N SER A 129 6.35 1.52 25.17
CA SER A 129 6.63 1.49 26.62
C SER A 129 5.56 0.78 27.44
N GLN A 130 4.36 0.56 26.88
CA GLN A 130 3.23 -0.07 27.57
C GLN A 130 3.30 -1.60 27.56
N THR A 131 2.60 -2.26 28.48
CA THR A 131 2.56 -3.73 28.62
C THR A 131 1.18 -4.35 28.35
N THR A 132 0.27 -3.59 27.73
CA THR A 132 -1.06 -4.06 27.35
C THR A 132 -0.98 -5.11 26.23
N PRO A 133 -2.00 -5.99 26.06
CA PRO A 133 -2.03 -6.97 24.98
C PRO A 133 -1.88 -6.32 23.59
N ASP A 134 -2.57 -5.21 23.36
CA ASP A 134 -2.51 -4.45 22.10
C ASP A 134 -1.15 -3.79 21.87
N ALA A 135 -0.46 -3.37 22.95
CA ALA A 135 0.90 -2.85 22.87
C ALA A 135 1.93 -3.91 22.46
N LYS A 136 1.72 -5.18 22.84
CA LYS A 136 2.62 -6.28 22.43
C LYS A 136 2.58 -6.53 20.93
N GLU A 137 1.39 -6.43 20.33
CA GLU A 137 1.26 -6.48 18.88
C GLU A 137 2.05 -5.32 18.26
N PHE A 138 1.90 -4.10 18.75
CA PHE A 138 2.64 -2.94 18.23
C PHE A 138 4.17 -3.09 18.32
N GLN A 139 4.66 -3.60 19.46
CA GLN A 139 6.08 -3.84 19.70
C GLN A 139 6.68 -4.82 18.69
N GLN A 140 5.96 -5.87 18.32
CA GLN A 140 6.48 -6.86 17.37
C GLN A 140 6.78 -6.27 15.99
N ALA A 141 6.03 -5.26 15.53
CA ALA A 141 6.30 -4.63 14.22
C ALA A 141 7.50 -3.79 14.34
N MET A 142 7.57 -3.06 15.45
CA MET A 142 8.63 -2.12 15.60
C MET A 142 9.95 -2.87 15.62
N ILE A 143 9.99 -4.08 16.20
CA ILE A 143 11.12 -5.00 16.08
C ILE A 143 11.40 -5.39 14.62
N ALA A 144 10.41 -5.90 13.88
CA ALA A 144 10.60 -6.30 12.48
C ALA A 144 11.03 -5.14 11.56
N LEU A 145 10.42 -3.97 11.76
CA LEU A 145 10.72 -2.74 11.05
C LEU A 145 12.16 -2.27 11.36
N GLN A 146 12.57 -2.30 12.63
CA GLN A 146 13.93 -1.97 13.04
C GLN A 146 14.95 -2.92 12.41
N GLU A 147 14.63 -4.22 12.31
CA GLU A 147 15.49 -5.21 11.66
C GLU A 147 15.62 -4.99 10.15
N GLU A 148 14.52 -4.67 9.47
CA GLU A 148 14.51 -4.42 8.02
C GLU A 148 15.18 -3.10 7.66
N LEU A 149 14.87 -2.04 8.42
CA LEU A 149 15.30 -0.68 8.12
C LEU A 149 16.60 -0.28 8.82
N LYS A 150 17.12 -1.08 9.74
CA LYS A 150 18.35 -0.78 10.51
C LYS A 150 18.26 0.58 11.24
N CYS A 151 17.14 0.76 11.94
CA CYS A 151 16.83 1.92 12.78
C CYS A 151 16.52 1.46 14.21
N CYS A 152 16.39 2.39 15.15
CA CYS A 152 15.96 2.06 16.52
C CYS A 152 14.89 3.03 17.01
N GLY A 153 13.81 2.50 17.57
CA GLY A 153 12.66 3.29 18.02
C GLY A 153 11.90 3.98 16.89
N LEU A 154 10.74 4.54 17.22
CA LEU A 154 9.88 5.18 16.23
C LEU A 154 10.23 6.66 16.08
N VAL A 155 10.25 7.42 17.18
CA VAL A 155 10.36 8.88 17.17
C VAL A 155 11.49 9.40 18.06
N LYS A 156 11.70 8.85 19.27
CA LYS A 156 12.77 9.27 20.19
C LYS A 156 13.93 8.27 20.28
N GLY A 157 13.98 7.31 19.38
CA GLY A 157 15.04 6.31 19.38
C GLY A 157 14.78 5.20 20.40
N ALA A 158 15.84 4.61 20.94
CA ALA A 158 15.74 3.55 21.95
C ALA A 158 14.91 3.94 23.18
N GLU A 159 14.80 5.24 23.49
CA GLU A 159 13.99 5.77 24.59
C GLU A 159 12.49 5.47 24.47
N ASP A 160 11.98 5.30 23.25
CA ASP A 160 10.55 4.99 23.04
C ASP A 160 10.14 3.67 23.71
N TRP A 161 11.08 2.73 23.86
CA TRP A 161 10.84 1.42 24.45
C TRP A 161 10.72 1.43 25.98
N GLY A 162 11.21 2.48 26.65
CA GLY A 162 11.19 2.58 28.11
C GLY A 162 11.71 1.32 28.81
N SER A 163 10.89 0.76 29.72
CA SER A 163 11.21 -0.47 30.46
C SER A 163 11.24 -1.74 29.61
N ASN A 164 10.67 -1.71 28.40
CA ASN A 164 10.56 -2.87 27.51
C ASN A 164 11.75 -3.01 26.55
N PHE A 165 12.77 -2.15 26.67
CA PHE A 165 13.91 -2.13 25.74
C PHE A 165 14.62 -3.49 25.59
N ASN A 166 14.62 -4.34 26.61
CA ASN A 166 15.18 -5.69 26.54
C ASN A 166 14.59 -6.52 25.39
N ASN A 167 13.32 -6.29 25.01
CA ASN A 167 12.66 -7.00 23.91
C ASN A 167 13.13 -6.51 22.52
N ALA A 168 13.64 -5.28 22.44
CA ALA A 168 14.07 -4.63 21.20
C ALA A 168 15.59 -4.48 21.07
N GLN A 169 16.34 -4.96 22.06
CA GLN A 169 17.80 -4.78 22.12
C GLN A 169 18.50 -5.38 20.88
N GLU A 170 18.06 -6.56 20.42
CA GLU A 170 18.65 -7.21 19.26
C GLU A 170 18.28 -6.51 17.94
N SER A 171 17.03 -6.08 17.77
CA SER A 171 16.61 -5.39 16.55
C SER A 171 17.15 -3.95 16.44
N CYS A 172 17.42 -3.30 17.56
CA CYS A 172 18.06 -1.99 17.62
C CYS A 172 19.59 -2.03 17.47
N LYS A 173 20.22 -3.21 17.54
CA LYS A 173 21.67 -3.36 17.68
C LYS A 173 22.43 -2.84 16.46
N CYS A 174 23.38 -1.95 16.70
CA CYS A 174 24.24 -1.42 15.65
C CYS A 174 25.43 -2.36 15.41
N PRO A 175 25.72 -2.78 14.16
CA PRO A 175 26.77 -3.76 13.88
C PRO A 175 28.19 -3.20 14.02
N ASP A 176 28.42 -1.91 13.78
CA ASP A 176 29.72 -1.26 13.92
C ASP A 176 29.71 -0.20 15.03
N PRO A 177 29.99 -0.58 16.29
CA PRO A 177 30.00 0.36 17.41
C PRO A 177 31.08 1.44 17.30
N SER A 178 32.02 1.31 16.36
CA SER A 178 33.09 2.28 16.09
C SER A 178 32.58 3.47 15.26
N ASP A 179 31.48 3.28 14.51
CA ASP A 179 30.87 4.32 13.70
C ASP A 179 29.91 5.19 14.53
N SER A 180 30.48 6.18 15.22
CA SER A 180 29.74 7.20 15.98
C SER A 180 28.79 8.07 15.13
N SER A 181 28.87 8.00 13.79
CA SER A 181 27.93 8.70 12.91
C SER A 181 26.58 7.97 12.82
N GLN A 182 26.58 6.64 12.93
CA GLN A 182 25.39 5.79 12.76
C GLN A 182 24.92 5.12 14.05
N CYS A 183 25.78 5.01 15.06
CA CYS A 183 25.49 4.31 16.30
C CYS A 183 25.57 5.24 17.52
N THR A 184 24.80 4.92 18.57
CA THR A 184 24.82 5.60 19.86
C THR A 184 24.74 4.59 20.99
N PRO A 185 25.46 4.77 22.11
CA PRO A 185 25.32 3.90 23.27
C PRO A 185 23.96 4.13 23.97
N TYR A 186 23.27 3.05 24.31
CA TYR A 186 22.05 3.05 25.11
C TYR A 186 21.95 1.78 25.96
N ALA A 187 21.65 1.93 27.26
CA ALA A 187 21.52 0.82 28.22
C ALA A 187 22.68 -0.21 28.19
N GLY A 188 23.92 0.25 27.95
CA GLY A 188 25.11 -0.61 27.87
C GLY A 188 25.34 -1.32 26.54
N THR A 189 24.50 -1.06 25.52
CA THR A 189 24.62 -1.63 24.16
C THR A 189 24.77 -0.50 23.12
N SER A 190 25.40 -0.78 21.98
CA SER A 190 25.43 0.16 20.84
C SER A 190 24.21 -0.05 19.95
N VAL A 191 23.39 0.99 19.77
CA VAL A 191 22.14 0.94 18.99
C VAL A 191 22.18 1.91 17.82
N HIS A 192 21.35 1.66 16.81
CA HIS A 192 21.18 2.58 15.68
C HIS A 192 20.74 3.97 16.18
N LYS A 193 21.45 5.01 15.73
CA LYS A 193 21.20 6.41 16.11
C LYS A 193 19.97 6.99 15.42
N GLN A 194 19.66 6.53 14.20
CA GLN A 194 18.52 7.01 13.45
C GLN A 194 17.22 6.35 13.92
N THR A 195 16.16 7.16 13.99
CA THR A 195 14.82 6.70 14.33
C THR A 195 14.12 6.18 13.07
N CYS A 196 13.26 5.18 13.22
CA CYS A 196 12.58 4.60 12.07
C CYS A 196 11.71 5.61 11.32
N LEU A 197 11.11 6.59 12.01
CA LEU A 197 10.37 7.67 11.36
C LEU A 197 11.28 8.53 10.46
N SER A 198 12.48 8.87 10.92
CA SER A 198 13.40 9.68 10.13
C SER A 198 13.83 8.95 8.86
N LEU A 199 14.18 7.67 8.99
CA LEU A 199 14.60 6.86 7.84
C LEU A 199 13.45 6.62 6.85
N ILE A 200 12.22 6.38 7.34
CA ILE A 200 11.04 6.25 6.47
C ILE A 200 10.78 7.55 5.71
N LYS A 201 10.91 8.71 6.38
CA LYS A 201 10.77 10.01 5.70
C LYS A 201 11.81 10.17 4.60
N ASP A 202 13.07 9.86 4.87
CA ASP A 202 14.15 9.94 3.87
C ASP A 202 13.93 8.96 2.71
N MET A 203 13.50 7.73 3.02
CA MET A 203 13.15 6.70 2.03
C MET A 203 11.99 7.16 1.14
N VAL A 204 10.95 7.74 1.73
CA VAL A 204 9.80 8.27 0.98
C VAL A 204 10.23 9.45 0.12
N GLU A 205 10.98 10.42 0.65
CA GLU A 205 11.45 11.57 -0.12
C GLU A 205 12.33 11.16 -1.30
N LYS A 206 13.19 10.16 -1.11
CA LYS A 206 14.05 9.64 -2.18
C LYS A 206 13.27 8.92 -3.28
N ASN A 207 12.22 8.18 -2.92
CA ASN A 207 11.45 7.36 -3.85
C ASN A 207 10.13 8.00 -4.31
N ILE A 208 9.80 9.22 -3.84
CA ILE A 208 8.53 9.88 -4.14
C ILE A 208 8.31 10.07 -5.65
N ILE A 209 9.39 10.29 -6.40
CA ILE A 209 9.35 10.45 -7.86
C ILE A 209 8.83 9.18 -8.53
N ILE A 210 9.27 8.00 -8.06
CA ILE A 210 8.83 6.70 -8.60
C ILE A 210 7.34 6.50 -8.33
N VAL A 211 6.89 6.81 -7.10
CA VAL A 211 5.48 6.69 -6.71
C VAL A 211 4.59 7.60 -7.56
N ILE A 212 4.98 8.85 -7.77
CA ILE A 212 4.27 9.79 -8.66
C ILE A 212 4.25 9.26 -10.10
N GLY A 213 5.35 8.69 -10.58
CA GLY A 213 5.43 8.07 -11.91
C GLY A 213 4.44 6.92 -12.09
N ILE A 214 4.35 6.01 -11.12
CA ILE A 214 3.38 4.91 -11.11
C ILE A 214 1.94 5.45 -11.12
N ALA A 215 1.63 6.42 -10.25
CA ALA A 215 0.31 7.03 -10.19
C ALA A 215 -0.07 7.67 -11.53
N PHE A 216 0.83 8.44 -12.15
CA PHE A 216 0.58 9.04 -13.46
C PHE A 216 0.35 7.98 -14.55
N GLY A 217 1.16 6.91 -14.56
CA GLY A 217 0.98 5.79 -15.49
C GLY A 217 -0.37 5.11 -15.36
N LEU A 218 -0.83 4.87 -14.12
CA LEU A 218 -2.16 4.32 -13.86
C LEU A 218 -3.27 5.23 -14.40
N ALA A 219 -3.19 6.55 -14.15
CA ALA A 219 -4.18 7.50 -14.63
C ALA A 219 -4.28 7.52 -16.17
N VAL A 220 -3.14 7.41 -16.88
CA VAL A 220 -3.13 7.31 -18.35
C VAL A 220 -3.83 6.04 -18.83
N ILE A 221 -3.53 4.90 -18.21
CA ILE A 221 -4.17 3.61 -18.54
C ILE A 221 -5.68 3.66 -18.29
N GLU A 222 -6.12 4.28 -17.20
CA GLU A 222 -7.54 4.46 -16.89
C GLU A 222 -8.25 5.32 -17.93
N ILE A 223 -7.66 6.46 -18.33
CA ILE A 223 -8.22 7.33 -19.37
C ILE A 223 -8.37 6.56 -20.70
N LEU A 224 -7.38 5.77 -21.08
CA LEU A 224 -7.49 4.91 -22.28
C LEU A 224 -8.64 3.90 -22.13
N GLY A 225 -8.77 3.27 -20.96
CA GLY A 225 -9.89 2.36 -20.65
C GLY A 225 -11.27 3.04 -20.76
N LEU A 226 -11.39 4.27 -20.26
CA LEU A 226 -12.61 5.08 -20.35
C LEU A 226 -12.96 5.40 -21.80
N VAL A 227 -11.98 5.85 -22.59
CA VAL A 227 -12.16 6.16 -24.02
C VAL A 227 -12.58 4.91 -24.79
N PHE A 228 -11.87 3.80 -24.62
CA PHE A 228 -12.19 2.55 -25.33
C PHE A 228 -13.55 1.99 -24.93
N SER A 229 -13.92 2.05 -23.65
CA SER A 229 -15.24 1.63 -23.19
C SER A 229 -16.36 2.44 -23.84
N MET A 230 -16.23 3.78 -23.88
CA MET A 230 -17.24 4.65 -24.50
C MET A 230 -17.33 4.47 -26.02
N VAL A 231 -16.19 4.33 -26.70
CA VAL A 231 -16.18 4.06 -28.14
C VAL A 231 -16.89 2.75 -28.46
N LEU A 232 -16.59 1.67 -27.73
CA LEU A 232 -17.28 0.38 -27.92
C LEU A 232 -18.76 0.46 -27.55
N TYR A 233 -19.10 1.14 -26.45
CA TYR A 233 -20.48 1.37 -26.05
C TYR A 233 -21.29 2.05 -27.16
N CYS A 234 -20.75 3.11 -27.78
CA CYS A 234 -21.39 3.82 -28.89
C CYS A 234 -21.45 2.99 -30.18
N GLN A 235 -20.43 2.17 -30.48
CA GLN A 235 -20.44 1.31 -31.66
C GLN A 235 -21.47 0.19 -31.54
N ILE A 236 -21.57 -0.45 -30.37
CA ILE A 236 -22.65 -1.40 -30.05
C ILE A 236 -24.00 -0.66 -30.04
N GLY A 237 -23.98 0.61 -29.60
CA GLY A 237 -24.99 1.67 -29.73
C GLY A 237 -25.74 1.72 -31.06
N SER A 238 -24.93 1.73 -32.10
CA SER A 238 -25.32 2.06 -33.47
C SER A 238 -25.60 0.82 -34.33
N LYS A 239 -25.44 -0.38 -33.80
CA LYS A 239 -26.00 -1.62 -34.38
C LYS A 239 -27.49 -1.70 -34.08
#